data_AF-A0A962BDE7-F1
#
_entry.id   AF-A0A962BDE7-F1
#
_cell.length_a   1.000
_cell.length_b   1.000
_cell.length_c   1.000
_cell.angle_alpha   90.00
_cell.angle_beta   90.00
_cell.angle_gamma   90.00
#
_symmetry.space_group_name_H-M   'P 1'
#
loop_
_entity.id
_entity.type
_entity.pdbx_description
1 polymer ?
#
loop_
_entity_poly.entity_id
_entity_poly.type
_entity_poly.pdbx_seq_one_letter_code
_entity_poly.pdbx_strand_id
1 'polypeptide(L)'
;MRSWWRGLAALLPMAASAQAAEVERIGPFDVEAKQSGYLAGWNEGRLRRETTTYHQVRHRGRRVALPTSGSGSAWHDVMNRVISFPASEPALLVNVGDPNNDSVFYLLRDADGVLRSEPIAAISGGGLQVAALDVADENLARDAMQTTRRLRFERASLLAVGDYTVFDGRTLQAYPLNRVQERSAYLALPLGAAPDRGSFVRLGAADDAGRYHLQEVDFLEDRIRYHPIDRARMRFARPPLIDAAWLVHHFRWQPDAHGRMRLTARDDVVPIPYRSERRDADADRLPSYEWSPVTTDFFLWAASRLEQAFAAAAEPFDESAQRVALAGGSDYFRRDWRVDGAEVSLSLGKSEGRYVALSAPWGSKLDAAQLERMAGAIDAALATGQFDELFDGGTER
;
A
#
# COMPACT_ATOMS: atom_id res chain seq x y z
N MET A 1 54.26 -7.36 -19.00
CA MET A 1 53.39 -8.14 -18.10
C MET A 1 52.00 -8.22 -18.71
N ARG A 2 51.64 -9.38 -19.25
CA ARG A 2 50.35 -9.71 -19.89
C ARG A 2 49.63 -10.72 -18.98
N SER A 3 48.36 -10.49 -18.69
CA SER A 3 47.45 -11.42 -17.98
C SER A 3 46.02 -11.01 -18.37
N TRP A 4 45.46 -11.45 -19.50
CA TRP A 4 44.69 -12.69 -19.70
C TRP A 4 43.68 -12.99 -18.57
N TRP A 5 42.49 -12.40 -18.68
CA TRP A 5 41.24 -13.00 -18.19
C TRP A 5 40.27 -13.10 -19.38
N ARG A 6 40.27 -14.27 -20.02
CA ARG A 6 39.18 -14.76 -20.88
C ARG A 6 38.53 -15.92 -20.13
N GLY A 7 37.60 -15.61 -19.24
CA GLY A 7 36.67 -16.58 -18.66
C GLY A 7 35.37 -16.54 -19.45
N LEU A 8 35.31 -17.26 -20.57
CA LEU A 8 34.07 -17.56 -21.26
C LEU A 8 33.31 -18.58 -20.39
N ALA A 9 32.50 -18.09 -19.46
CA ALA A 9 31.52 -18.92 -18.78
C ALA A 9 30.46 -19.31 -19.82
N ALA A 10 30.53 -20.55 -20.30
CA ALA A 10 29.46 -21.15 -21.07
C ALA A 10 28.19 -21.15 -20.20
N LEU A 11 27.23 -20.27 -20.55
CA LEU A 11 25.85 -20.34 -20.06
C LEU A 11 25.25 -21.64 -20.59
N LEU A 12 25.38 -22.72 -19.83
CA LEU A 12 24.56 -23.92 -20.05
C LEU A 12 23.11 -23.52 -19.75
N PRO A 13 22.18 -23.59 -20.72
CA PRO A 13 20.76 -23.48 -20.43
C PRO A 13 20.42 -24.66 -19.51
N MET A 14 20.16 -24.39 -18.24
CA MET A 14 19.54 -25.39 -17.38
C MET A 14 18.18 -25.71 -17.99
N ALA A 15 17.99 -26.98 -18.38
CA ALA A 15 16.70 -27.50 -18.76
C ALA A 15 15.77 -27.41 -17.55
N ALA A 16 15.06 -26.29 -17.42
CA ALA A 16 13.90 -26.22 -16.56
C ALA A 16 12.97 -27.35 -17.01
N SER A 17 12.57 -28.22 -16.08
CA SER A 17 11.53 -29.21 -16.38
C SER A 17 10.33 -28.44 -16.90
N ALA A 18 10.00 -28.63 -18.17
CA ALA A 18 8.90 -27.96 -18.84
C ALA A 18 7.60 -28.53 -18.26
N GLN A 19 7.18 -27.99 -17.12
CA GLN A 19 5.82 -28.17 -16.65
C GLN A 19 4.92 -27.58 -17.75
N ALA A 20 3.97 -28.37 -18.24
CA ALA A 20 3.05 -27.91 -19.27
C ALA A 20 2.39 -26.62 -18.76
N ALA A 21 2.60 -25.53 -19.49
CA ALA A 21 2.08 -24.23 -19.07
C ALA A 21 0.56 -24.30 -19.03
N GLU A 22 -0.03 -23.88 -17.92
CA GLU A 22 -1.47 -23.77 -17.79
C GLU A 22 -1.95 -22.65 -18.72
N VAL A 23 -2.92 -22.98 -19.58
CA VAL A 23 -3.56 -22.04 -20.51
C VAL A 23 -4.94 -21.72 -19.96
N GLU A 24 -5.13 -20.48 -19.53
CA GLU A 24 -6.44 -19.96 -19.12
C GLU A 24 -7.15 -19.39 -20.35
N ARG A 25 -8.42 -19.78 -20.55
CA ARG A 25 -9.24 -19.28 -21.65
C ARG A 25 -10.24 -18.24 -21.16
N ILE A 26 -10.19 -17.05 -21.77
CA ILE A 26 -11.04 -15.91 -21.45
C ILE A 26 -11.72 -15.46 -22.75
N GLY A 27 -12.88 -16.06 -23.05
CA GLY A 27 -13.57 -15.86 -24.33
C GLY A 27 -12.70 -16.28 -25.53
N PRO A 28 -12.36 -15.36 -26.45
CA PRO A 28 -11.51 -15.62 -27.61
C PRO A 28 -10.01 -15.53 -27.29
N PHE A 29 -9.65 -15.21 -26.04
CA PHE A 29 -8.26 -15.09 -25.61
C PHE A 29 -7.79 -16.36 -24.89
N ASP A 30 -6.59 -16.82 -25.25
CA ASP A 30 -5.85 -17.81 -24.48
C ASP A 30 -4.68 -17.08 -23.78
N VAL A 31 -4.56 -17.24 -22.47
CA VAL A 31 -3.53 -16.62 -21.63
C VAL A 31 -2.64 -17.71 -21.06
N GLU A 32 -1.37 -17.70 -21.42
CA GLU A 32 -0.39 -18.70 -21.01
C GLU A 32 0.68 -18.06 -20.13
N ALA A 33 0.86 -18.54 -18.90
CA ALA A 33 1.92 -18.09 -18.01
C ALA A 33 3.28 -18.72 -18.41
N LYS A 34 4.33 -17.90 -18.44
CA LYS A 34 5.70 -18.28 -18.80
C LYS A 34 6.65 -17.85 -17.69
N GLN A 35 7.36 -18.78 -17.07
CA GLN A 35 8.43 -18.43 -16.14
C GLN A 35 9.74 -18.21 -16.91
N SER A 36 10.46 -17.16 -16.56
CA SER A 36 11.81 -16.89 -17.02
C SER A 36 12.73 -16.70 -15.82
N GLY A 37 13.92 -17.28 -15.86
CA GLY A 37 14.95 -17.07 -14.84
C GLY A 37 15.87 -15.92 -15.25
N TYR A 38 16.25 -15.06 -14.31
CA TYR A 38 17.25 -14.01 -14.53
C TYR A 38 18.22 -13.92 -13.35
N LEU A 39 19.37 -13.31 -13.61
CA LEU A 39 20.36 -13.00 -12.57
C LEU A 39 19.94 -11.69 -11.91
N ALA A 40 19.55 -11.76 -10.64
CA ALA A 40 19.09 -10.60 -9.85
C ALA A 40 20.25 -9.86 -9.16
N GLY A 41 21.50 -10.22 -9.48
CA GLY A 41 22.70 -9.58 -8.96
C GLY A 41 23.50 -10.47 -8.02
N TRP A 42 24.39 -9.85 -7.24
CA TRP A 42 25.26 -10.52 -6.28
C TRP A 42 24.94 -10.00 -4.88
N ASN A 43 24.63 -10.89 -3.94
CA ASN A 43 24.37 -10.53 -2.55
C ASN A 43 25.14 -11.49 -1.63
N GLU A 44 25.81 -10.95 -0.60
CA GLU A 44 26.56 -11.73 0.42
C GLU A 44 27.52 -12.79 -0.15
N GLY A 45 28.25 -12.46 -1.21
CA GLY A 45 29.20 -13.41 -1.80
C GLY A 45 28.56 -14.48 -2.68
N ARG A 46 27.27 -14.36 -3.02
CA ARG A 46 26.54 -15.32 -3.86
C ARG A 46 25.76 -14.64 -4.99
N LEU A 47 25.74 -15.29 -6.15
CA LEU A 47 24.92 -14.89 -7.28
C LEU A 47 23.44 -15.18 -6.97
N ARG A 48 22.62 -14.13 -6.90
CA ARG A 48 21.17 -14.25 -6.71
C ARG A 48 20.51 -14.53 -8.06
N ARG A 49 19.72 -15.60 -8.11
CA ARG A 49 18.88 -15.92 -9.25
C ARG A 49 17.44 -15.71 -8.84
N GLU A 50 16.67 -15.07 -9.70
CA GLU A 50 15.24 -14.89 -9.50
C GLU A 50 14.47 -15.44 -10.69
N THR A 51 13.19 -15.69 -10.47
CA THR A 51 12.26 -16.05 -11.53
C THR A 51 11.22 -14.96 -11.65
N THR A 52 10.75 -14.76 -12.87
CA THR A 52 9.82 -13.72 -13.28
C THR A 52 8.78 -14.38 -14.18
N THR A 53 7.50 -14.07 -14.01
CA THR A 53 6.42 -14.73 -14.78
C THR A 53 5.89 -13.80 -15.86
N TYR A 54 6.08 -14.06 -17.14
CA TYR A 54 5.42 -13.30 -18.19
C TYR A 54 4.17 -14.02 -18.67
N HIS A 55 3.34 -13.33 -19.44
CA HIS A 55 2.15 -13.93 -20.03
C HIS A 55 2.22 -13.84 -21.55
N GLN A 56 1.90 -14.91 -22.24
CA GLN A 56 1.67 -14.88 -23.67
C GLN A 56 0.16 -14.88 -23.91
N VAL A 57 -0.34 -13.90 -24.65
CA VAL A 57 -1.75 -13.82 -25.02
C VAL A 57 -1.89 -14.26 -26.49
N ARG A 58 -2.88 -15.12 -26.75
CA ARG A 58 -3.32 -15.45 -28.10
C ARG A 58 -4.77 -15.02 -28.28
N HIS A 59 -5.11 -14.48 -29.44
CA HIS A 59 -6.49 -14.21 -29.85
C HIS A 59 -6.86 -15.21 -30.95
N ARG A 60 -7.81 -16.09 -30.67
CA ARG A 60 -8.26 -17.16 -31.60
C ARG A 60 -7.08 -17.97 -32.15
N GLY A 61 -6.17 -18.35 -31.25
CA GLY A 61 -4.95 -19.12 -31.56
C GLY A 61 -3.79 -18.32 -32.16
N ARG A 62 -3.97 -17.05 -32.54
CA ARG A 62 -2.91 -16.19 -33.07
C ARG A 62 -2.22 -15.40 -31.96
N ARG A 63 -0.89 -15.38 -31.94
CA ARG A 63 -0.12 -14.64 -30.95
C ARG A 63 -0.39 -13.14 -31.06
N VAL A 64 -0.63 -12.49 -29.92
CA VAL A 64 -0.76 -11.02 -29.83
C VAL A 64 0.63 -10.42 -29.62
N ALA A 65 0.97 -9.42 -30.43
CA ALA A 65 2.16 -8.61 -30.26
C ALA A 65 1.78 -7.12 -30.22
N LEU A 66 2.42 -6.34 -29.37
CA LEU A 66 2.10 -4.93 -29.10
C LEU A 66 3.38 -4.08 -29.03
N PRO A 67 3.34 -2.79 -29.39
CA PRO A 67 4.50 -1.92 -29.26
C PRO A 67 4.77 -1.48 -27.82
N THR A 68 6.04 -1.28 -27.42
CA THR A 68 6.43 -0.86 -26.06
C THR A 68 6.24 0.61 -25.76
N SER A 69 6.26 1.43 -26.79
CA SER A 69 6.12 2.88 -26.70
C SER A 69 5.06 3.30 -27.69
N GLY A 70 4.33 4.39 -27.40
CA GLY A 70 3.47 5.04 -28.39
C GLY A 70 4.22 5.44 -29.68
N SER A 71 5.56 5.40 -29.69
CA SER A 71 6.42 5.63 -30.85
C SER A 71 6.68 4.40 -31.74
N GLY A 72 6.26 3.19 -31.34
CA GLY A 72 6.23 2.00 -32.21
C GLY A 72 7.59 1.34 -32.52
N SER A 73 8.66 1.63 -31.77
CA SER A 73 10.03 1.20 -32.12
C SER A 73 10.38 -0.24 -31.76
N ALA A 74 9.67 -0.89 -30.81
CA ALA A 74 9.87 -2.30 -30.47
C ALA A 74 8.54 -3.01 -30.24
N TRP A 75 8.42 -4.25 -30.73
CA TRP A 75 7.22 -5.10 -30.59
C TRP A 75 7.48 -6.22 -29.59
N HIS A 76 6.52 -6.46 -28.71
CA HIS A 76 6.59 -7.43 -27.63
C HIS A 76 5.41 -8.38 -27.73
N ASP A 77 5.70 -9.67 -27.59
CA ASP A 77 4.73 -10.76 -27.68
C ASP A 77 4.63 -11.54 -26.37
N VAL A 78 5.09 -10.90 -25.30
CA VAL A 78 5.00 -11.27 -23.88
C VAL A 78 4.55 -10.06 -23.08
N MET A 79 3.67 -10.29 -22.11
CA MET A 79 3.01 -9.27 -21.31
C MET A 79 3.49 -9.38 -19.86
N ASN A 80 3.79 -8.24 -19.25
CA ASN A 80 4.17 -8.18 -17.83
C ASN A 80 2.98 -8.45 -16.92
N ARG A 81 1.80 -7.98 -17.33
CA ARG A 81 0.54 -8.19 -16.63
C ARG A 81 -0.61 -8.50 -17.59
N VAL A 82 -1.54 -9.36 -17.16
CA VAL A 82 -2.82 -9.62 -17.83
C VAL A 82 -3.95 -9.53 -16.82
N ILE A 83 -4.92 -8.68 -17.12
CA ILE A 83 -6.02 -8.35 -16.24
C ILE A 83 -7.32 -8.66 -16.97
N SER A 84 -8.18 -9.41 -16.30
CA SER A 84 -9.53 -9.73 -16.78
C SER A 84 -10.56 -9.13 -15.84
N PHE A 85 -11.67 -8.67 -16.39
CA PHE A 85 -12.74 -7.99 -15.67
C PHE A 85 -14.08 -8.27 -16.39
N PRO A 86 -15.21 -8.06 -15.72
CA PRO A 86 -16.51 -8.17 -16.37
C PRO A 86 -16.67 -7.03 -17.37
N ALA A 87 -16.97 -7.38 -18.62
CA ALA A 87 -17.15 -6.44 -19.73
C ALA A 87 -18.32 -6.88 -20.61
N SER A 88 -18.91 -5.95 -21.35
CA SER A 88 -20.01 -6.24 -22.30
C SER A 88 -19.54 -7.07 -23.50
N GLU A 89 -18.24 -7.01 -23.81
CA GLU A 89 -17.58 -7.79 -24.86
C GLU A 89 -16.28 -8.39 -24.31
N PRO A 90 -15.76 -9.48 -24.91
CA PRO A 90 -14.51 -10.08 -24.44
C PRO A 90 -13.35 -9.10 -24.54
N ALA A 91 -12.77 -8.76 -23.38
CA ALA A 91 -11.69 -7.79 -23.28
C ALA A 91 -10.66 -8.18 -22.21
N LEU A 92 -9.43 -7.70 -22.39
CA LEU A 92 -8.33 -7.80 -21.43
C LEU A 92 -7.60 -6.46 -21.35
N LEU A 93 -7.09 -6.11 -20.16
CA LEU A 93 -6.03 -5.12 -20.04
C LEU A 93 -4.69 -5.85 -19.93
N VAL A 94 -3.72 -5.44 -20.72
CA VAL A 94 -2.38 -6.03 -20.70
C VAL A 94 -1.32 -4.95 -20.55
N ASN A 95 -0.30 -5.19 -19.73
CA ASN A 95 0.87 -4.30 -19.68
C ASN A 95 2.01 -4.88 -20.51
N VAL A 96 2.63 -4.02 -21.33
CA VAL A 96 3.73 -4.37 -22.22
C VAL A 96 4.85 -3.35 -22.09
N GLY A 97 6.10 -3.80 -22.14
CA GLY A 97 7.28 -2.94 -22.06
C GLY A 97 8.26 -3.40 -20.99
N ASP A 98 9.19 -2.53 -20.63
CA ASP A 98 10.08 -2.77 -19.50
C ASP A 98 9.33 -2.37 -18.23
N PRO A 99 9.01 -3.34 -17.34
CA PRO A 99 8.25 -3.06 -16.14
C PRO A 99 8.96 -2.08 -15.19
N ASN A 100 10.28 -1.92 -15.30
CA ASN A 100 11.08 -1.04 -14.45
C ASN A 100 11.35 0.33 -15.09
N ASN A 101 11.12 0.46 -16.39
CA ASN A 101 11.36 1.70 -17.14
C ASN A 101 10.04 2.17 -17.75
N ASP A 102 9.90 2.04 -19.07
CA ASP A 102 8.72 2.45 -19.83
C ASP A 102 7.85 1.24 -20.18
N SER A 103 6.60 1.29 -19.78
CA SER A 103 5.58 0.31 -20.15
C SER A 103 4.25 0.99 -20.50
N VAL A 104 3.40 0.27 -21.21
CA VAL A 104 2.09 0.76 -21.65
C VAL A 104 1.05 -0.30 -21.34
N PHE A 105 -0.05 0.12 -20.72
CA PHE A 105 -1.26 -0.68 -20.67
C PHE A 105 -2.02 -0.54 -21.99
N TYR A 106 -2.40 -1.68 -22.56
CA TYR A 106 -3.28 -1.80 -23.72
C TYR A 106 -4.60 -2.45 -23.32
N LEU A 107 -5.68 -1.95 -23.91
CA LEU A 107 -6.96 -2.61 -23.97
C LEU A 107 -7.00 -3.51 -25.21
N LEU A 108 -7.14 -4.81 -24.99
CA LEU A 108 -7.40 -5.81 -26.03
C LEU A 108 -8.89 -6.13 -26.07
N ARG A 109 -9.50 -6.08 -27.25
CA ARG A 109 -10.93 -6.37 -27.46
C ARG A 109 -11.14 -7.26 -28.68
N ASP A 110 -12.10 -8.17 -28.61
CA ASP A 110 -12.62 -8.88 -29.78
C ASP A 110 -13.90 -8.17 -30.25
N ALA A 111 -13.76 -7.37 -31.30
CA ALA A 111 -14.89 -6.73 -31.99
C ALA A 111 -15.21 -7.56 -33.24
N ASP A 112 -16.26 -8.38 -33.17
CA ASP A 112 -16.75 -9.23 -34.25
C ASP A 112 -15.70 -10.18 -34.86
N GLY A 113 -14.87 -10.77 -34.00
CA GLY A 113 -13.78 -11.68 -34.38
C GLY A 113 -12.48 -11.00 -34.77
N VAL A 114 -12.43 -9.66 -34.70
CA VAL A 114 -11.23 -8.87 -35.01
C VAL A 114 -10.61 -8.36 -33.72
N LEU A 115 -9.33 -8.65 -33.52
CA LEU A 115 -8.55 -8.08 -32.43
C LEU A 115 -8.40 -6.57 -32.62
N ARG A 116 -8.85 -5.80 -31.64
CA ARG A 116 -8.53 -4.38 -31.47
C ARG A 116 -7.61 -4.22 -30.29
N SER A 117 -6.56 -3.44 -30.47
CA SER A 117 -5.64 -3.04 -29.40
C SER A 117 -5.57 -1.52 -29.34
N GLU A 118 -5.71 -0.97 -28.14
CA GLU A 118 -5.69 0.47 -27.90
C GLU A 118 -4.80 0.78 -26.69
N PRO A 119 -3.80 1.67 -26.82
CA PRO A 119 -3.02 2.10 -25.66
C PRO A 119 -3.91 2.96 -24.75
N ILE A 120 -3.99 2.60 -23.46
CA ILE A 120 -4.82 3.32 -22.49
C ILE A 120 -4.01 4.15 -21.49
N ALA A 121 -2.82 3.69 -21.09
CA ALA A 121 -1.99 4.38 -20.10
C ALA A 121 -0.50 4.09 -20.33
N ALA A 122 0.31 5.14 -20.46
CA ALA A 122 1.76 5.01 -20.44
C ALA A 122 2.27 5.16 -19.00
N ILE A 123 3.24 4.34 -18.62
CA ILE A 123 3.81 4.28 -17.28
C ILE A 123 5.32 4.35 -17.39
N SER A 124 5.90 5.23 -16.57
CA SER A 124 7.33 5.33 -16.36
C SER A 124 7.67 5.01 -14.90
N GLY A 125 8.75 4.28 -14.65
CA GLY A 125 9.34 4.17 -13.31
C GLY A 125 8.68 3.15 -12.37
N GLY A 126 8.16 2.04 -12.90
CA GLY A 126 7.71 0.92 -12.06
C GLY A 126 6.23 0.93 -11.62
N GLY A 127 5.44 1.89 -12.08
CA GLY A 127 4.01 2.07 -11.73
C GLY A 127 3.05 1.04 -12.33
N LEU A 128 3.33 -0.26 -12.27
CA LEU A 128 2.48 -1.34 -12.80
C LEU A 128 1.18 -1.58 -12.01
N GLN A 129 0.79 -0.64 -11.16
CA GLN A 129 -0.32 -0.79 -10.24
C GLN A 129 -1.65 -0.73 -10.98
N VAL A 130 -2.54 -1.66 -10.65
CA VAL A 130 -3.94 -1.60 -11.08
C VAL A 130 -4.82 -1.89 -9.89
N ALA A 131 -5.63 -0.93 -9.47
CA ALA A 131 -6.49 -1.06 -8.30
C ALA A 131 -7.96 -1.00 -8.70
N ALA A 132 -8.80 -1.85 -8.10
CA ALA A 132 -10.25 -1.71 -8.20
C ALA A 132 -10.69 -0.46 -7.42
N LEU A 133 -11.53 0.37 -8.05
CA LEU A 133 -12.08 1.59 -7.46
C LEU A 133 -13.48 1.35 -6.86
N ASP A 134 -14.25 0.43 -7.45
CA ASP A 134 -15.66 0.18 -7.12
C ASP A 134 -15.88 -1.11 -6.30
N VAL A 135 -14.84 -1.63 -5.65
CA VAL A 135 -14.90 -2.80 -4.77
C VAL A 135 -14.20 -2.46 -3.45
N ALA A 136 -14.90 -2.63 -2.32
CA ALA A 136 -14.38 -2.36 -0.98
C ALA A 136 -13.49 -3.49 -0.42
N ASP A 137 -12.92 -4.34 -1.29
CA ASP A 137 -12.11 -5.49 -0.86
C ASP A 137 -10.65 -5.07 -0.68
N GLU A 138 -10.23 -4.92 0.57
CA GLU A 138 -8.86 -4.54 0.92
C GLU A 138 -7.82 -5.59 0.53
N ASN A 139 -8.18 -6.88 0.50
CA ASN A 139 -7.25 -7.93 0.08
C ASN A 139 -6.98 -7.82 -1.42
N LEU A 140 -8.02 -7.56 -2.21
CA LEU A 140 -7.89 -7.31 -3.63
C LEU A 140 -7.02 -6.08 -3.92
N ALA A 141 -7.17 -5.01 -3.12
CA ALA A 141 -6.35 -3.81 -3.21
C ALA A 141 -4.88 -4.10 -2.86
N ARG A 142 -4.62 -4.93 -1.85
CA ARG A 142 -3.27 -5.38 -1.47
C ARG A 142 -2.64 -6.29 -2.53
N ASP A 143 -3.38 -7.25 -3.07
CA ASP A 143 -2.91 -8.19 -4.09
C ASP A 143 -2.60 -7.49 -5.43
N ALA A 144 -3.34 -6.42 -5.74
CA ALA A 144 -3.09 -5.52 -6.85
C ALA A 144 -1.74 -4.77 -6.76
N MET A 145 -1.34 -4.40 -5.53
CA MET A 145 -0.03 -3.80 -5.25
C MET A 145 1.10 -4.83 -5.30
N GLN A 146 0.81 -6.08 -4.96
CA GLN A 146 1.79 -7.15 -5.11
C GLN A 146 2.12 -7.36 -6.60
N THR A 147 3.28 -7.95 -6.86
CA THR A 147 3.79 -8.22 -8.21
C THR A 147 2.96 -9.24 -8.98
N THR A 148 1.74 -9.57 -8.53
CA THR A 148 0.81 -10.49 -9.16
C THR A 148 0.56 -10.08 -10.60
N ARG A 149 1.01 -10.95 -11.51
CA ARG A 149 1.07 -10.65 -12.95
C ARG A 149 -0.19 -11.06 -13.69
N ARG A 150 -1.05 -11.85 -13.06
CA ARG A 150 -2.39 -12.18 -13.53
C ARG A 150 -3.40 -11.69 -12.49
N LEU A 151 -4.23 -10.71 -12.85
CA LEU A 151 -5.27 -10.20 -11.95
C LEU A 151 -6.65 -10.48 -12.53
N ARG A 152 -7.53 -11.09 -11.73
CA ARG A 152 -8.91 -11.38 -12.13
C ARG A 152 -9.86 -10.61 -11.24
N PHE A 153 -10.55 -9.65 -11.84
CA PHE A 153 -11.66 -8.95 -11.21
C PHE A 153 -12.95 -9.66 -11.58
N GLU A 154 -13.67 -10.20 -10.60
CA GLU A 154 -14.99 -10.82 -10.86
C GLU A 154 -16.12 -9.79 -10.84
N ARG A 155 -15.90 -8.66 -10.17
CA ARG A 155 -16.94 -7.67 -9.86
C ARG A 155 -16.51 -6.23 -10.07
N ALA A 156 -15.21 -5.96 -10.07
CA ALA A 156 -14.72 -4.59 -10.28
C ALA A 156 -14.93 -4.20 -11.74
N SER A 157 -15.53 -3.03 -11.92
CA SER A 157 -15.74 -2.46 -13.24
C SER A 157 -15.07 -1.11 -13.40
N LEU A 158 -14.58 -0.49 -12.33
CA LEU A 158 -13.81 0.74 -12.41
C LEU A 158 -12.41 0.47 -11.86
N LEU A 159 -11.39 0.71 -12.66
CA LEU A 159 -10.00 0.39 -12.34
C LEU A 159 -9.15 1.67 -12.42
N ALA A 160 -8.33 1.94 -11.40
CA ALA A 160 -7.21 2.85 -11.54
C ALA A 160 -6.05 2.08 -12.19
N VAL A 161 -5.50 2.60 -13.29
CA VAL A 161 -4.45 1.96 -14.10
C VAL A 161 -3.24 2.89 -14.16
N GLY A 162 -2.18 2.52 -13.45
CA GLY A 162 -1.06 3.44 -13.17
C GLY A 162 -1.53 4.67 -12.40
N ASP A 163 -0.78 5.77 -12.51
CA ASP A 163 -1.06 7.01 -11.74
C ASP A 163 -2.03 7.96 -12.45
N TYR A 164 -2.26 7.74 -13.76
CA TYR A 164 -2.82 8.76 -14.65
C TYR A 164 -4.03 8.29 -15.43
N THR A 165 -4.66 7.17 -15.10
CA THR A 165 -5.82 6.69 -15.87
C THR A 165 -6.83 5.96 -15.01
N VAL A 166 -8.10 6.31 -15.19
CA VAL A 166 -9.23 5.50 -14.74
C VAL A 166 -9.80 4.75 -15.92
N PHE A 167 -10.04 3.46 -15.79
CA PHE A 167 -10.63 2.61 -16.83
C PHE A 167 -11.97 2.06 -16.37
N ASP A 168 -13.05 2.31 -17.11
CA ASP A 168 -14.35 1.69 -16.88
C ASP A 168 -14.51 0.44 -17.76
N GLY A 169 -14.39 -0.74 -17.15
CA GLY A 169 -14.54 -2.04 -17.80
C GLY A 169 -15.95 -2.31 -18.35
N ARG A 170 -16.99 -1.57 -17.93
CA ARG A 170 -18.35 -1.71 -18.50
C ARG A 170 -18.48 -1.04 -19.86
N THR A 171 -17.93 0.17 -19.98
CA THR A 171 -17.99 0.98 -21.20
C THR A 171 -16.74 0.84 -22.06
N LEU A 172 -15.71 0.19 -21.51
CA LEU A 172 -14.38 0.03 -22.09
C LEU A 172 -13.72 1.37 -22.43
N GLN A 173 -14.02 2.41 -21.64
CA GLN A 173 -13.48 3.75 -21.78
C GLN A 173 -12.34 4.00 -20.79
N ALA A 174 -11.32 4.71 -21.25
CA ALA A 174 -10.22 5.21 -20.43
C ALA A 174 -10.35 6.72 -20.25
N TYR A 175 -10.17 7.18 -19.01
CA TYR A 175 -10.20 8.58 -18.59
C TYR A 175 -8.81 8.97 -18.11
N PRO A 176 -8.00 9.65 -18.94
CA PRO A 176 -6.69 10.13 -18.52
C PRO A 176 -6.84 11.24 -17.47
N LEU A 177 -5.93 11.25 -16.48
CA LEU A 177 -5.87 12.23 -15.40
C LEU A 177 -4.68 13.16 -15.65
N ASN A 178 -4.93 14.45 -15.92
CA ASN A 178 -3.85 15.37 -16.28
C ASN A 178 -3.18 16.04 -15.07
N ARG A 179 -3.78 15.92 -13.88
CA ARG A 179 -3.47 16.79 -12.71
C ARG A 179 -2.99 16.06 -11.46
N VAL A 180 -2.75 14.76 -11.54
CA VAL A 180 -2.17 14.00 -10.43
C VAL A 180 -0.65 14.14 -10.46
N GLN A 181 -0.13 15.34 -10.15
CA GLN A 181 1.32 15.55 -9.96
C GLN A 181 1.61 15.85 -8.50
N GLU A 182 1.33 14.88 -7.61
CA GLU A 182 1.92 14.91 -6.28
C GLU A 182 3.10 13.95 -6.24
N ARG A 183 4.20 14.41 -5.62
CA ARG A 183 5.49 13.70 -5.55
C ARG A 183 5.47 12.43 -4.70
N SER A 184 4.34 12.11 -4.06
CA SER A 184 4.24 10.89 -3.26
C SER A 184 4.24 9.68 -4.19
N ALA A 185 5.38 8.97 -4.23
CA ALA A 185 5.59 7.72 -4.95
C ALA A 185 4.67 6.57 -4.50
N TYR A 186 3.82 6.83 -3.51
CA TYR A 186 2.75 5.95 -3.12
C TYR A 186 1.46 6.62 -3.55
N LEU A 187 0.93 6.19 -4.70
CA LEU A 187 -0.52 6.18 -4.87
C LEU A 187 -1.07 5.44 -3.66
N ALA A 188 -1.65 6.16 -2.70
CA ALA A 188 -2.51 5.49 -1.75
C ALA A 188 -3.60 4.81 -2.57
N LEU A 189 -3.81 3.53 -2.27
CA LEU A 189 -4.94 2.78 -2.81
C LEU A 189 -6.20 3.63 -2.69
N PRO A 190 -7.11 3.56 -3.67
CA PRO A 190 -8.40 4.23 -3.54
C PRO A 190 -9.08 3.79 -2.25
N LEU A 191 -9.52 4.77 -1.47
CA LEU A 191 -10.23 4.57 -0.21
C LEU A 191 -11.72 4.31 -0.46
N GLY A 192 -12.25 4.78 -1.60
CA GLY A 192 -13.60 4.48 -2.05
C GLY A 192 -13.99 5.25 -3.29
N ALA A 193 -14.95 4.72 -4.05
CA ALA A 193 -15.57 5.41 -5.19
C ALA A 193 -16.93 6.00 -4.81
N ALA A 194 -17.31 7.05 -5.53
CA ALA A 194 -18.64 7.61 -5.46
C ALA A 194 -19.68 6.61 -6.00
N PRO A 195 -20.91 6.56 -5.44
CA PRO A 195 -21.95 5.66 -5.92
C PRO A 195 -22.36 5.87 -7.38
N ASP A 196 -22.24 7.11 -7.89
CA ASP A 196 -22.51 7.46 -9.29
C ASP A 196 -21.36 7.07 -10.24
N ARG A 197 -20.25 6.54 -9.69
CA ARG A 197 -19.04 6.14 -10.42
C ARG A 197 -18.41 7.29 -11.21
N GLY A 198 -18.60 8.55 -10.77
CA GLY A 198 -17.98 9.72 -11.41
C GLY A 198 -16.69 10.19 -10.74
N SER A 199 -16.44 9.75 -9.51
CA SER A 199 -15.27 10.14 -8.74
C SER A 199 -14.80 9.03 -7.79
N PHE A 200 -13.57 9.17 -7.30
CA PHE A 200 -13.03 8.32 -6.24
C PHE A 200 -12.18 9.14 -5.28
N VAL A 201 -11.93 8.59 -4.10
CA VAL A 201 -11.14 9.21 -3.04
C VAL A 201 -9.89 8.40 -2.79
N ARG A 202 -8.78 9.08 -2.55
CA ARG A 202 -7.54 8.47 -2.05
C ARG A 202 -6.86 9.37 -1.03
N LEU A 203 -5.87 8.84 -0.31
CA LEU A 203 -5.02 9.63 0.56
C LEU A 203 -3.95 10.38 -0.26
N GLY A 204 -3.73 11.65 0.04
CA GLY A 204 -2.62 12.45 -0.47
C GLY A 204 -1.82 13.07 0.67
N ALA A 205 -0.66 13.62 0.34
CA ALA A 205 0.20 14.35 1.26
C ALA A 205 0.28 15.81 0.81
N ALA A 206 -0.05 16.73 1.71
CA ALA A 206 0.00 18.16 1.47
C ALA A 206 1.45 18.67 1.34
N ASP A 207 2.39 17.99 2.00
CA ASP A 207 3.82 18.32 1.99
C ASP A 207 4.70 17.14 2.41
N ASP A 208 6.02 17.35 2.34
CA ASP A 208 7.04 16.41 2.81
C ASP A 208 7.05 16.24 4.34
N ALA A 209 6.31 17.08 5.08
CA ALA A 209 6.20 17.00 6.53
C ALA A 209 5.16 15.96 6.99
N GLY A 210 4.49 15.28 6.05
CA GLY A 210 3.54 14.22 6.37
C GLY A 210 2.17 14.74 6.79
N ARG A 211 1.79 15.97 6.41
CA ARG A 211 0.41 16.41 6.57
C ARG A 211 -0.45 15.75 5.52
N TYR A 212 -1.47 15.02 5.94
CA TYR A 212 -2.34 14.25 5.04
C TYR A 212 -3.64 14.96 4.72
N HIS A 213 -4.13 14.78 3.49
CA HIS A 213 -5.46 15.18 3.04
C HIS A 213 -6.11 14.05 2.24
N LEU A 214 -7.43 14.07 2.09
CA LEU A 214 -8.07 13.22 1.08
C LEU A 214 -8.14 13.97 -0.25
N GLN A 215 -7.90 13.25 -1.33
CA GLN A 215 -8.10 13.73 -2.69
C GLN A 215 -9.34 13.07 -3.28
N GLU A 216 -10.38 13.85 -3.54
CA GLU A 216 -11.50 13.43 -4.39
C GLU A 216 -11.15 13.75 -5.85
N VAL A 217 -10.97 12.70 -6.65
CA VAL A 217 -10.66 12.79 -8.07
C VAL A 217 -11.95 12.58 -8.87
N ASP A 218 -12.47 13.65 -9.44
CA ASP A 218 -13.56 13.65 -10.43
C ASP A 218 -12.95 13.46 -11.81
N PHE A 219 -12.83 12.21 -12.23
CA PHE A 219 -12.13 11.83 -13.46
C PHE A 219 -12.96 12.07 -14.71
N LEU A 220 -14.27 12.30 -14.58
CA LEU A 220 -15.13 12.69 -15.70
C LEU A 220 -14.92 14.16 -16.08
N GLU A 221 -14.61 15.02 -15.10
CA GLU A 221 -14.32 16.45 -15.34
C GLU A 221 -12.83 16.82 -15.24
N ASP A 222 -11.93 15.86 -14.99
CA ASP A 222 -10.49 16.08 -14.74
C ASP A 222 -10.25 17.12 -13.63
N ARG A 223 -10.94 16.95 -12.49
CA ARG A 223 -10.87 17.83 -11.32
C ARG A 223 -10.45 17.07 -10.08
N ILE A 224 -9.67 17.73 -9.23
CA ILE A 224 -9.28 17.22 -7.91
C ILE A 224 -9.80 18.20 -6.87
N ARG A 225 -10.43 17.67 -5.81
CA ARG A 225 -10.77 18.42 -4.60
C ARG A 225 -10.01 17.83 -3.42
N TYR A 226 -9.61 18.72 -2.53
CA TYR A 226 -8.86 18.37 -1.34
C TYR A 226 -9.77 18.49 -0.12
N HIS A 227 -9.83 17.43 0.68
CA HIS A 227 -10.55 17.42 1.94
C HIS A 227 -9.53 17.36 3.08
N PRO A 228 -9.46 18.40 3.93
CA PRO A 228 -8.53 18.40 5.05
C PRO A 228 -8.91 17.31 6.06
N ILE A 229 -7.92 16.72 6.72
CA ILE A 229 -8.14 15.78 7.81
C ILE A 229 -7.94 16.51 9.14
N ASP A 230 -9.03 16.81 9.82
CA ASP A 230 -9.01 17.37 11.18
C ASP A 230 -8.65 16.25 12.17
N ARG A 231 -7.39 16.19 12.63
CA ARG A 231 -6.88 15.12 13.50
C ARG A 231 -7.60 15.02 14.84
N ALA A 232 -8.21 16.09 15.34
CA ALA A 232 -8.96 16.06 16.59
C ALA A 232 -10.28 15.26 16.43
N ARG A 233 -10.93 15.37 15.27
CA ARG A 233 -12.20 14.71 14.94
C ARG A 233 -12.04 13.41 14.15
N MET A 234 -10.99 13.33 13.34
CA MET A 234 -10.71 12.29 12.33
C MET A 234 -9.43 11.54 12.70
N ARG A 235 -9.49 10.83 13.83
CA ARG A 235 -8.33 10.18 14.44
C ARG A 235 -7.92 8.94 13.64
N PHE A 236 -6.61 8.74 13.53
CA PHE A 236 -5.96 7.55 12.96
C PHE A 236 -4.55 7.45 13.57
N ALA A 237 -4.02 6.26 13.84
CA ALA A 237 -2.67 6.16 14.44
C ALA A 237 -1.56 6.44 13.41
N ARG A 238 -1.72 5.93 12.18
CA ARG A 238 -0.80 6.15 11.06
C ARG A 238 -1.53 6.13 9.71
N PRO A 239 -0.89 6.55 8.60
CA PRO A 239 -1.55 6.73 7.31
C PRO A 239 -2.19 5.45 6.74
N PRO A 240 -1.56 4.24 6.85
CA PRO A 240 -2.20 3.00 6.43
C PRO A 240 -3.54 2.66 7.10
N LEU A 241 -3.87 3.28 8.25
CA LEU A 241 -5.17 3.09 8.93
C LEU A 241 -6.24 4.05 8.42
N ILE A 242 -5.91 4.95 7.50
CA ILE A 242 -6.89 5.70 6.71
C ILE A 242 -7.32 4.75 5.60
N ASP A 243 -8.26 3.87 5.91
CA ASP A 243 -8.82 2.86 5.01
C ASP A 243 -10.27 3.22 4.58
N ALA A 244 -10.94 2.29 3.89
CA ALA A 244 -12.32 2.49 3.45
C ALA A 244 -13.30 2.62 4.64
N ALA A 245 -13.08 1.89 5.74
CA ALA A 245 -13.92 1.95 6.92
C ALA A 245 -13.76 3.31 7.63
N TRP A 246 -12.53 3.81 7.75
CA TRP A 246 -12.23 5.14 8.24
C TRP A 246 -12.91 6.23 7.39
N LEU A 247 -12.84 6.10 6.05
CA LEU A 247 -13.49 7.03 5.13
C LEU A 247 -15.02 7.04 5.36
N VAL A 248 -15.65 5.87 5.43
CA VAL A 248 -17.10 5.75 5.65
C VAL A 248 -17.51 6.27 7.02
N HIS A 249 -16.67 6.14 8.05
CA HIS A 249 -16.95 6.68 9.39
C HIS A 249 -16.97 8.20 9.40
N HIS A 250 -15.99 8.85 8.77
CA HIS A 250 -15.80 10.31 8.83
C HIS A 250 -16.49 11.09 7.71
N PHE A 251 -16.79 10.45 6.58
CA PHE A 251 -17.33 11.09 5.39
C PHE A 251 -18.57 10.37 4.86
N ARG A 252 -19.30 11.05 3.98
CA ARG A 252 -20.41 10.47 3.22
C ARG A 252 -20.47 11.07 1.83
N TRP A 253 -20.96 10.27 0.88
CA TRP A 253 -21.29 10.75 -0.45
C TRP A 253 -22.67 11.42 -0.42
N GLN A 254 -22.75 12.66 -0.91
CA GLN A 254 -24.01 13.41 -1.03
C GLN A 254 -24.12 14.04 -2.42
N PRO A 255 -25.32 14.08 -3.02
CA PRO A 255 -25.51 14.80 -4.27
C PRO A 255 -25.30 16.31 -4.07
N ASP A 256 -24.56 16.95 -4.97
CA ASP A 256 -24.47 18.40 -5.07
C ASP A 256 -25.68 19.00 -5.80
N ALA A 257 -25.67 20.33 -6.00
CA ALA A 257 -26.74 21.05 -6.69
C ALA A 257 -26.98 20.59 -8.15
N HIS A 258 -26.05 19.84 -8.73
CA HIS A 258 -26.16 19.26 -10.08
C HIS A 258 -26.46 17.75 -10.05
N GLY A 259 -26.74 17.19 -8.86
CA GLY A 259 -27.03 15.76 -8.68
C GLY A 259 -25.80 14.85 -8.70
N ARG A 260 -24.58 15.40 -8.67
CA ARG A 260 -23.34 14.61 -8.66
C ARG A 260 -22.91 14.28 -7.25
N MET A 261 -22.39 13.08 -7.03
CA MET A 261 -21.95 12.66 -5.71
C MET A 261 -20.65 13.38 -5.32
N ARG A 262 -20.66 13.98 -4.12
CA ARG A 262 -19.53 14.67 -3.49
C ARG A 262 -19.22 14.08 -2.15
N LEU A 263 -17.94 13.96 -1.85
CA LEU A 263 -17.51 13.56 -0.53
C LEU A 263 -17.72 14.76 0.41
N THR A 264 -18.46 14.55 1.49
CA THR A 264 -18.73 15.57 2.50
C THR A 264 -18.40 15.00 3.86
N ALA A 265 -17.67 15.77 4.69
CA ALA A 265 -17.41 15.40 6.07
C ALA A 265 -18.74 15.29 6.84
N ARG A 266 -18.84 14.29 7.71
CA ARG A 266 -19.99 14.15 8.61
C ARG A 266 -19.78 15.04 9.84
N ASP A 267 -20.80 15.82 10.20
CA ASP A 267 -20.72 16.73 11.34
C ASP A 267 -20.95 16.03 12.69
N ASP A 268 -21.65 14.90 12.67
CA ASP A 268 -22.17 14.15 13.80
C ASP A 268 -21.31 12.92 14.19
N VAL A 269 -20.03 12.92 13.80
CA VAL A 269 -19.14 11.78 14.05
C VAL A 269 -18.58 11.82 15.45
N VAL A 270 -18.74 10.69 16.16
CA VAL A 270 -17.96 10.40 17.37
C VAL A 270 -16.54 10.03 16.94
N PRO A 271 -15.49 10.74 17.40
CA PRO A 271 -14.12 10.41 17.05
C PRO A 271 -13.78 8.96 17.40
N ILE A 272 -13.07 8.26 16.52
CA ILE A 272 -12.55 6.93 16.82
C ILE A 272 -11.57 7.06 17.99
N PRO A 273 -11.66 6.24 19.05
CA PRO A 273 -10.73 6.34 20.14
C PRO A 273 -9.28 6.19 19.69
N TYR A 274 -8.37 6.88 20.39
CA TYR A 274 -6.95 6.61 20.20
C TYR A 274 -6.65 5.17 20.59
N ARG A 275 -5.83 4.51 19.79
CA ARG A 275 -5.41 3.13 20.01
C ARG A 275 -3.99 2.93 19.55
N SER A 276 -3.35 1.94 20.15
CA SER A 276 -2.05 1.48 19.74
C SER A 276 -2.10 0.85 18.35
N GLU A 277 -0.95 0.79 17.71
CA GLU A 277 -0.77 -0.01 16.53
C GLU A 277 0.39 -0.99 16.70
N ARG A 278 0.11 -2.25 16.38
CA ARG A 278 1.13 -3.29 16.31
C ARG A 278 2.04 -3.07 15.10
N ARG A 279 3.34 -2.98 15.36
CA ARG A 279 4.39 -3.22 14.37
C ARG A 279 4.93 -4.63 14.57
N ASP A 280 4.87 -5.42 13.51
CA ASP A 280 5.47 -6.75 13.54
C ASP A 280 7.00 -6.67 13.50
N ALA A 281 7.63 -7.73 13.98
CA ALA A 281 9.08 -7.87 13.92
C ALA A 281 9.53 -7.95 12.45
N ASP A 282 10.62 -7.27 12.11
CA ASP A 282 11.34 -7.45 10.86
C ASP A 282 12.83 -7.76 11.15
N ALA A 283 13.67 -7.81 10.12
CA ALA A 283 15.09 -8.14 10.28
C ALA A 283 15.83 -7.19 11.26
N ASP A 284 15.36 -5.95 11.38
CA ASP A 284 16.00 -4.86 12.11
C ASP A 284 15.15 -4.33 13.28
N ARG A 285 13.90 -4.81 13.43
CA ARG A 285 12.94 -4.30 14.42
C ARG A 285 12.25 -5.41 15.19
N LEU A 286 12.08 -5.17 16.48
CA LEU A 286 11.33 -6.02 17.39
C LEU A 286 9.84 -5.68 17.31
N PRO A 287 8.95 -6.62 17.67
CA PRO A 287 7.53 -6.32 17.69
C PRO A 287 7.27 -5.21 18.73
N SER A 288 6.47 -4.23 18.35
CA SER A 288 6.13 -3.09 19.21
C SER A 288 4.66 -2.69 19.04
N TYR A 289 4.15 -1.94 20.01
CA TYR A 289 2.88 -1.23 19.94
C TYR A 289 3.15 0.26 20.05
N GLU A 290 2.62 1.05 19.13
CA GLU A 290 2.88 2.48 19.05
C GLU A 290 1.62 3.32 19.19
N TRP A 291 1.71 4.42 19.95
CA TRP A 291 0.70 5.48 20.02
C TRP A 291 1.28 6.76 19.43
N SER A 292 0.55 7.36 18.50
CA SER A 292 0.96 8.58 17.81
C SER A 292 -0.25 9.38 17.30
N PRO A 293 -0.19 10.73 17.26
CA PRO A 293 0.84 11.60 17.86
C PRO A 293 0.55 11.84 19.34
N VAL A 294 1.57 11.77 20.20
CA VAL A 294 1.40 11.86 21.66
C VAL A 294 2.31 12.91 22.30
N THR A 295 1.85 13.45 23.42
CA THR A 295 2.63 14.36 24.26
C THR A 295 3.66 13.62 25.11
N THR A 296 4.58 14.36 25.74
CA THR A 296 5.44 13.79 26.81
C THR A 296 4.60 13.31 28.00
N ASP A 297 3.48 13.96 28.30
CA ASP A 297 2.61 13.58 29.41
C ASP A 297 1.94 12.24 29.16
N PHE A 298 1.63 11.89 27.90
CA PHE A 298 1.20 10.55 27.52
C PHE A 298 2.22 9.49 27.94
N PHE A 299 3.52 9.71 27.70
CA PHE A 299 4.57 8.74 28.08
C PHE A 299 4.56 8.48 29.59
N LEU A 300 4.51 9.54 30.40
CA LEU A 300 4.47 9.44 31.86
C LEU A 300 3.19 8.74 32.35
N TRP A 301 2.05 9.09 31.76
CA TRP A 301 0.77 8.46 32.05
C TRP A 301 0.76 6.98 31.67
N ALA A 302 1.21 6.62 30.47
CA ALA A 302 1.26 5.24 29.98
C ALA A 302 2.18 4.38 30.86
N ALA A 303 3.35 4.91 31.24
CA ALA A 303 4.23 4.26 32.20
C ALA A 303 3.51 3.98 33.53
N SER A 304 2.81 4.96 34.10
CA SER A 304 2.05 4.78 35.34
C SER A 304 0.92 3.75 35.21
N ARG A 305 0.26 3.68 34.04
CA ARG A 305 -0.79 2.68 33.77
C ARG A 305 -0.24 1.28 33.72
N LEU A 306 0.89 1.08 33.06
CA LEU A 306 1.57 -0.22 33.03
C LEU A 306 2.00 -0.64 34.43
N GLU A 307 2.53 0.28 35.23
CA GLU A 307 2.87 0.01 36.63
C GLU A 307 1.66 -0.40 37.46
N GLN A 308 0.54 0.32 37.35
CA GLN A 308 -0.68 -0.02 38.08
C GLN A 308 -1.26 -1.37 37.65
N ALA A 309 -1.29 -1.65 36.35
CA ALA A 309 -1.89 -2.85 35.80
C ALA A 309 -1.03 -4.11 36.03
N PHE A 310 0.29 -3.95 36.12
CA PHE A 310 1.25 -5.06 36.19
C PHE A 310 2.12 -5.03 37.47
N ALA A 311 1.76 -4.23 38.48
CA ALA A 311 2.52 -4.04 39.73
C ALA A 311 2.91 -5.34 40.43
N ALA A 312 2.03 -6.35 40.43
CA ALA A 312 2.30 -7.64 41.08
C ALA A 312 3.38 -8.47 40.37
N ALA A 313 3.66 -8.16 39.10
CA ALA A 313 4.63 -8.83 38.26
C ALA A 313 5.85 -7.95 37.90
N ALA A 314 5.83 -6.68 38.32
CA ALA A 314 6.83 -5.68 37.99
C ALA A 314 7.96 -5.63 39.03
N GLU A 315 9.16 -6.06 38.67
CA GLU A 315 10.38 -5.74 39.44
C GLU A 315 10.98 -4.43 38.91
N PRO A 316 11.34 -3.45 39.76
CA PRO A 316 12.03 -2.25 39.31
C PRO A 316 13.33 -2.63 38.59
N PHE A 317 13.40 -2.34 37.29
CA PHE A 317 14.58 -2.54 36.47
C PHE A 317 15.05 -1.17 36.01
N ASP A 318 15.93 -0.55 36.82
CA ASP A 318 16.48 0.81 36.63
C ASP A 318 15.43 1.92 36.47
N GLU A 319 15.02 2.53 37.59
CA GLU A 319 14.01 3.59 37.64
C GLU A 319 14.46 4.93 37.02
N SER A 320 15.73 5.07 36.62
CA SER A 320 16.15 6.30 35.96
C SER A 320 15.59 6.31 34.54
N ALA A 321 14.64 7.21 34.24
CA ALA A 321 14.29 7.51 32.86
C ALA A 321 15.58 8.01 32.16
N GLN A 322 16.29 7.10 31.52
CA GLN A 322 17.57 7.41 30.93
C GLN A 322 17.30 8.23 29.67
N ARG A 323 17.87 9.43 29.61
CA ARG A 323 18.06 10.13 28.34
C ARG A 323 19.12 9.34 27.58
N VAL A 324 18.68 8.42 26.74
CA VAL A 324 19.60 7.61 25.94
C VAL A 324 19.94 8.41 24.69
N ALA A 325 21.18 8.91 24.62
CA ALA A 325 21.69 9.51 23.40
C ALA A 325 22.00 8.40 22.39
N LEU A 326 21.24 8.33 21.30
CA LEU A 326 21.61 7.47 20.17
C LEU A 326 22.75 8.13 19.39
N ALA A 327 23.63 7.29 18.82
CA ALA A 327 24.59 7.71 17.80
C ALA A 327 23.80 8.23 16.58
N GLY A 328 23.57 9.55 16.53
CA GLY A 328 22.63 10.18 15.60
C GLY A 328 21.87 11.39 16.17
N GLY A 329 21.95 11.63 17.49
CA GLY A 329 21.45 12.87 18.10
C GLY A 329 19.95 12.94 18.40
N SER A 330 19.21 11.83 18.23
CA SER A 330 17.83 11.74 18.70
C SER A 330 17.80 11.35 20.18
N ASP A 331 17.50 12.31 21.04
CA ASP A 331 17.14 12.02 22.43
C ASP A 331 15.77 11.33 22.47
N TYR A 332 15.72 10.14 23.05
CA TYR A 332 14.48 9.50 23.46
C TYR A 332 14.47 9.27 24.96
N PHE A 333 13.28 9.32 25.55
CA PHE A 333 13.08 8.86 26.93
C PHE A 333 12.75 7.38 26.87
N ARG A 334 13.35 6.59 27.76
CA ARG A 334 13.09 5.16 27.89
C ARG A 334 12.79 4.83 29.33
N ARG A 335 11.87 3.90 29.54
CA ARG A 335 11.63 3.27 30.83
C ARG A 335 11.47 1.77 30.62
N ASP A 336 12.19 0.99 31.41
CA ASP A 336 12.22 -0.46 31.30
C ASP A 336 11.61 -1.09 32.56
N TRP A 337 11.00 -2.27 32.38
CA TRP A 337 10.48 -3.08 33.48
C TRP A 337 10.73 -4.56 33.18
N ARG A 338 10.62 -5.38 34.21
CA ARG A 338 10.42 -6.82 34.05
C ARG A 338 8.99 -7.19 34.39
N VAL A 339 8.28 -7.88 33.50
CA VAL A 339 6.95 -8.42 33.75
C VAL A 339 7.01 -9.93 33.54
N ASP A 340 6.73 -10.70 34.60
CA ASP A 340 6.83 -12.17 34.57
C ASP A 340 8.22 -12.68 34.13
N GLY A 341 9.28 -11.96 34.49
CA GLY A 341 10.67 -12.28 34.14
C GLY A 341 11.08 -11.93 32.71
N ALA A 342 10.19 -11.34 31.91
CA ALA A 342 10.51 -10.79 30.59
C ALA A 342 10.72 -9.27 30.65
N GLU A 343 11.73 -8.76 29.96
CA GLU A 343 12.00 -7.32 29.89
C GLU A 343 11.06 -6.66 28.88
N VAL A 344 10.55 -5.48 29.23
CA VAL A 344 9.66 -4.64 28.43
C VAL A 344 10.15 -3.20 28.51
N SER A 345 10.15 -2.50 27.37
CA SER A 345 10.55 -1.10 27.24
C SER A 345 9.35 -0.27 26.80
N LEU A 346 9.18 0.91 27.41
CA LEU A 346 8.39 2.00 26.88
C LEU A 346 9.34 3.12 26.47
N SER A 347 9.23 3.64 25.26
CA SER A 347 10.06 4.73 24.76
C SER A 347 9.25 5.87 24.15
N LEU A 348 9.75 7.10 24.25
CA LEU A 348 9.20 8.29 23.60
C LEU A 348 10.12 8.71 22.45
N GLY A 349 9.71 8.44 21.21
CA GLY A 349 10.44 8.80 20.00
C GLY A 349 9.97 10.13 19.37
N LYS A 350 10.78 10.65 18.45
CA LYS A 350 10.52 11.93 17.74
C LYS A 350 10.51 11.83 16.20
N SER A 351 10.81 10.65 15.64
CA SER A 351 10.82 10.48 14.19
C SER A 351 9.38 10.41 13.67
N GLU A 352 9.05 11.25 12.68
CA GLU A 352 7.72 11.27 12.01
C GLU A 352 6.56 11.66 12.93
N GLY A 353 6.83 12.57 13.88
CA GLY A 353 5.93 12.94 14.95
C GLY A 353 6.39 12.37 16.30
N ARG A 354 5.82 12.88 17.40
CA ARG A 354 6.06 12.29 18.72
C ARG A 354 5.22 11.02 18.86
N TYR A 355 5.87 9.90 19.15
CA TYR A 355 5.21 8.63 19.40
C TYR A 355 5.72 7.99 20.69
N VAL A 356 4.88 7.20 21.34
CA VAL A 356 5.29 6.30 22.41
C VAL A 356 5.23 4.87 21.90
N ALA A 357 6.31 4.11 22.10
CA ALA A 357 6.40 2.71 21.69
C ALA A 357 6.58 1.80 22.90
N LEU A 358 5.75 0.77 23.00
CA LEU A 358 5.90 -0.35 23.91
C LEU A 358 6.52 -1.52 23.15
N SER A 359 7.71 -1.97 23.53
CA SER A 359 8.44 -3.02 22.82
C SER A 359 9.11 -4.01 23.76
N ALA A 360 9.40 -5.21 23.24
CA ALA A 360 10.33 -6.13 23.87
C ALA A 360 11.77 -5.77 23.42
N PRO A 361 12.78 -5.83 24.28
CA PRO A 361 14.19 -5.73 23.89
C PRO A 361 14.69 -7.02 23.23
N TRP A 362 15.82 -6.92 22.53
CA TRP A 362 16.33 -8.02 21.72
C TRP A 362 16.69 -9.23 22.60
N GLY A 363 16.22 -10.41 22.20
CA GLY A 363 16.41 -11.63 23.00
C GLY A 363 15.53 -11.73 24.25
N SER A 364 14.57 -10.82 24.43
CA SER A 364 13.56 -10.94 25.48
C SER A 364 12.72 -12.21 25.29
N LYS A 365 12.30 -12.80 26.42
CA LYS A 365 11.36 -13.94 26.45
C LYS A 365 9.90 -13.50 26.36
N LEU A 366 9.64 -12.20 26.19
CA LEU A 366 8.30 -11.65 26.09
C LEU A 366 7.61 -12.23 24.85
N ASP A 367 6.48 -12.92 25.05
CA ASP A 367 5.67 -13.36 23.94
C ASP A 367 4.79 -12.20 23.39
N ALA A 368 4.33 -12.36 22.15
CA ALA A 368 3.50 -11.34 21.50
C ALA A 368 2.17 -11.10 22.22
N ALA A 369 1.63 -12.12 22.90
CA ALA A 369 0.36 -12.02 23.61
C ALA A 369 0.49 -11.18 24.88
N GLN A 370 1.61 -11.26 25.58
CA GLN A 370 1.89 -10.44 26.76
C GLN A 370 2.03 -8.97 26.37
N LEU A 371 2.76 -8.68 25.29
CA LEU A 371 2.89 -7.32 24.76
C LEU A 371 1.51 -6.76 24.31
N GLU A 372 0.70 -7.58 23.65
CA GLU A 372 -0.68 -7.23 23.26
C GLU A 372 -1.58 -6.93 24.46
N ARG A 373 -1.51 -7.74 25.53
CA ARG A 373 -2.26 -7.48 26.77
C ARG A 373 -1.88 -6.14 27.40
N MET A 374 -0.58 -5.81 27.43
CA MET A 374 -0.08 -4.56 27.98
C MET A 374 -0.56 -3.35 27.16
N ALA A 375 -0.46 -3.42 25.84
CA ALA A 375 -0.98 -2.39 24.95
C ALA A 375 -2.51 -2.25 25.08
N GLY A 376 -3.23 -3.37 25.14
CA GLY A 376 -4.68 -3.42 25.31
C GLY A 376 -5.18 -2.76 26.61
N ALA A 377 -4.39 -2.82 27.70
CA ALA A 377 -4.72 -2.13 28.95
C ALA A 377 -4.68 -0.60 28.80
N ILE A 378 -3.71 -0.07 28.04
CA ILE A 378 -3.64 1.34 27.70
C ILE A 378 -4.80 1.72 26.76
N ASP A 379 -5.04 0.94 25.72
CA ASP A 379 -6.10 1.20 24.74
C ASP A 379 -7.50 1.18 25.37
N ALA A 380 -7.75 0.29 26.32
CA ALA A 380 -9.00 0.25 27.08
C ALA A 380 -9.23 1.55 27.88
N ALA A 381 -8.18 2.15 28.43
CA ALA A 381 -8.29 3.44 29.12
C ALA A 381 -8.53 4.59 28.13
N LEU A 382 -7.86 4.57 26.98
CA LEU A 382 -8.05 5.56 25.90
C LEU A 382 -9.45 5.49 25.27
N ALA A 383 -10.06 4.31 25.21
CA ALA A 383 -11.42 4.11 24.72
C ALA A 383 -12.48 4.94 25.45
N THR A 384 -12.18 5.43 26.66
CA THR A 384 -13.07 6.29 27.44
C THR A 384 -13.15 7.73 26.95
N GLY A 385 -12.18 8.18 26.13
CA GLY A 385 -12.03 9.57 25.71
C GLY A 385 -11.58 10.54 26.81
N GLN A 386 -11.35 10.07 28.04
CA GLN A 386 -10.96 10.91 29.18
C GLN A 386 -9.53 11.45 29.10
N PHE A 387 -8.71 10.92 28.19
CA PHE A 387 -7.28 11.20 28.07
C PHE A 387 -6.91 11.74 26.68
N ASP A 388 -7.88 12.28 25.95
CA ASP A 388 -7.68 12.79 24.59
C ASP A 388 -6.69 13.97 24.56
N GLU A 389 -6.59 14.73 25.65
CA GLU A 389 -5.65 15.83 25.82
C GLU A 389 -4.17 15.38 25.87
N LEU A 390 -3.92 14.09 26.08
CA LEU A 390 -2.56 13.54 26.05
C LEU A 390 -2.04 13.37 24.61
N PHE A 391 -2.88 13.57 23.60
CA PHE A 391 -2.51 13.51 22.20
C PHE A 391 -2.27 14.91 21.65
N ASP A 392 -1.21 15.07 20.86
CA ASP A 392 -0.99 16.30 20.14
C ASP A 392 -2.08 16.36 19.06
N GLY A 393 -3.16 17.13 19.30
CA GLY A 393 -4.38 17.21 18.48
C GLY A 393 -4.19 17.72 17.04
N GLY A 394 -2.97 17.66 16.51
CA GLY A 394 -2.63 18.09 15.16
C GLY A 394 -2.59 19.61 14.99
N THR A 395 -2.59 20.41 16.07
CA THR A 395 -2.22 21.82 15.98
C THR A 395 -0.70 21.92 15.81
N GLU A 396 -0.18 21.39 14.71
CA GLU A 396 1.11 21.79 14.18
C GLU A 396 0.93 23.25 13.69
N ARG A 397 1.27 24.20 14.57
CA ARG A 397 1.37 25.62 14.24
C ARG A 397 2.52 25.89 13.28
#